data_AF-A0AAU0F0M7-F1
#
_entry.id   AF-A0AAU0F0M7-F1
#
_cell.length_a   1.000
_cell.length_b   1.000
_cell.length_c   1.000
_cell.angle_alpha   90.00
_cell.angle_beta   90.00
_cell.angle_gamma   90.00
#
_symmetry.space_group_name_H-M   'P 1'
#
loop_
_entity.id
_entity.type
_entity.pdbx_description
1 polymer ?
#
loop_
_entity_poly.entity_id
_entity_poly.type
_entity_poly.pdbx_seq_one_letter_code
_entity_poly.pdbx_strand_id
1 'polypeptide(L)' 'MIVFNQHDFKFAQEQAAKVSAQCKLYLQSEWSKRDEMYPKITDFILEHPQWQASVQTHKYLNIP' A
#
# COMPACT_ATOMS: atom_id res chain seq x y z
N MET A 1 4.35 2.45 1.52
CA MET A 1 4.48 1.25 2.36
C MET A 1 4.35 0.01 1.50
N ILE A 2 5.17 -1.02 1.73
CA ILE A 2 4.95 -2.36 1.17
C ILE A 2 4.20 -3.16 2.24
N VAL A 3 3.09 -3.78 1.86
CA VAL A 3 2.19 -4.52 2.74
C VAL A 3 2.37 -6.00 2.48
N PHE A 4 2.95 -6.70 3.45
CA PHE A 4 3.09 -8.17 3.48
C PHE A 4 1.99 -8.82 4.33
N ASN A 5 1.61 -8.17 5.43
CA ASN A 5 0.61 -8.65 6.37
C ASN A 5 -0.19 -7.49 6.99
N GLN A 6 -1.17 -7.81 7.86
CA GLN A 6 -2.09 -6.82 8.42
C GLN A 6 -1.42 -5.77 9.34
N HIS A 7 -0.31 -6.10 10.01
CA HIS A 7 0.38 -5.15 10.89
C HIS A 7 1.01 -3.99 10.10
N ASP A 8 1.29 -4.19 8.81
CA ASP A 8 1.89 -3.17 7.96
C ASP A 8 0.94 -1.98 7.72
N PHE A 9 -0.38 -2.17 7.81
CA PHE A 9 -1.35 -1.07 7.74
C PHE A 9 -1.24 -0.15 8.95
N LYS A 10 -1.13 -0.72 10.16
CA LYS A 10 -0.90 0.06 11.38
C LYS A 10 0.42 0.81 11.29
N PHE A 11 1.47 0.12 10.87
CA PHE A 11 2.78 0.75 10.67
C PHE A 11 2.72 1.88 9.62
N ALA A 12 1.95 1.71 8.54
CA ALA A 12 1.75 2.74 7.53
C ALA A 12 1.13 4.01 8.12
N GLN A 13 0.11 3.88 8.98
CA GLN A 13 -0.50 5.02 9.67
C GLN A 13 0.48 5.71 10.62
N GLU A 14 1.25 4.93 11.39
CA GLU A 14 2.29 5.48 12.29
C GLU A 14 3.37 6.27 11.54
N GLN A 15 3.73 5.84 10.33
CA GLN A 15 4.66 6.61 9.47
C GLN A 15 3.99 7.82 8.84
N ALA A 16 2.72 7.71 8.43
CA ALA A 16 1.97 8.84 7.87
C ALA A 16 1.84 10.00 8.86
N ALA A 17 1.75 9.72 10.17
CA ALA A 17 1.72 10.75 11.21
C ALA A 17 3.04 11.56 11.33
N LYS A 18 4.14 11.08 10.73
CA LYS A 18 5.48 11.69 10.82
C LYS A 18 5.87 12.51 9.59
N VAL A 19 5.02 12.54 8.56
CA VAL A 19 5.26 13.30 7.33
C VAL A 19 4.34 14.50 7.23
N SER A 20 4.63 15.41 6.30
CA SER A 20 3.77 16.57 6.07
C SER A 20 2.39 16.16 5.54
N ALA A 21 1.37 17.00 5.77
CA ALA A 21 0.02 16.78 5.26
C ALA A 21 -0.06 16.76 3.72
N GLN A 22 0.93 17.33 3.03
CA GLN A 22 1.04 17.32 1.57
C GLN A 22 1.77 16.08 1.03
N CYS A 23 2.33 15.24 1.91
CA CYS A 23 2.99 14.01 1.51
C CYS A 23 1.98 13.05 0.89
N LYS A 24 2.30 12.52 -0.30
CA LYS A 24 1.48 11.50 -0.95
C LYS A 24 1.75 10.16 -0.30
N LEU A 25 0.68 9.51 0.15
CA LEU A 25 0.75 8.26 0.88
C LEU A 25 0.41 7.09 -0.04
N TYR A 26 1.37 6.19 -0.25
CA TYR A 26 1.21 5.04 -1.14
C TYR A 26 1.24 3.72 -0.38
N LEU A 27 0.35 2.80 -0.74
CA LEU A 27 0.38 1.39 -0.35
C LEU A 27 0.65 0.53 -1.57
N GLN A 28 1.50 -0.47 -1.40
CA GLN A 28 1.83 -1.45 -2.43
C GLN A 28 1.80 -2.82 -1.78
N SER A 29 1.22 -3.82 -2.44
CA SER A 29 1.34 -5.18 -1.93
C SER A 29 2.78 -5.67 -2.07
N GLU A 30 3.22 -6.51 -1.14
CA GLU A 30 4.30 -7.43 -1.47
C GLU A 30 3.85 -8.30 -2.67
N TRP A 31 4.76 -8.53 -3.61
CA TRP A 31 4.44 -9.17 -4.88
C TRP A 31 3.96 -10.61 -4.70
N SER A 32 4.63 -11.38 -3.84
CA SER A 32 4.27 -12.77 -3.55
C SER A 32 2.95 -12.93 -2.79
N LYS A 33 2.41 -11.83 -2.25
CA LYS A 33 1.19 -11.78 -1.44
C LYS A 33 0.07 -10.96 -2.08
N ARG A 34 0.24 -10.53 -3.34
CA ARG A 34 -0.66 -9.58 -4.00
C ARG A 34 -2.13 -10.03 -4.02
N ASP A 35 -2.38 -11.32 -4.27
CA ASP A 35 -3.74 -11.86 -4.39
C ASP A 35 -4.49 -11.79 -3.05
N GLU A 36 -3.76 -11.90 -1.94
CA GLU A 36 -4.30 -11.76 -0.58
C GLU A 36 -4.39 -10.30 -0.13
N MET A 37 -3.40 -9.48 -0.52
CA MET A 37 -3.24 -8.11 -0.01
C MET A 37 -4.02 -7.07 -0.79
N TYR A 38 -4.24 -7.23 -2.10
CA TYR A 38 -4.97 -6.21 -2.87
C TYR A 38 -6.40 -5.95 -2.39
N PRO A 39 -7.21 -6.97 -2.04
CA PRO A 39 -8.53 -6.71 -1.45
C PRO A 39 -8.41 -5.89 -0.17
N LYS A 40 -7.49 -6.29 0.73
CA LYS A 40 -7.26 -5.60 2.02
C LYS A 40 -6.76 -4.17 1.86
N ILE A 41 -5.88 -3.92 0.87
CA ILE A 41 -5.40 -2.57 0.53
C ILE A 41 -6.56 -1.74 -0.03
N THR A 42 -7.43 -2.33 -0.84
CA THR A 42 -8.60 -1.64 -1.40
C THR A 42 -9.55 -1.22 -0.28
N ASP A 43 -9.89 -2.15 0.62
CA ASP A 43 -10.74 -1.87 1.79
C ASP A 43 -10.12 -0.76 2.66
N PHE A 44 -8.83 -0.85 2.95
CA PHE A 44 -8.12 0.17 3.73
C PHE A 44 -8.14 1.56 3.07
N ILE A 45 -7.97 1.65 1.75
CA ILE A 45 -8.02 2.93 1.02
C ILE A 45 -9.43 3.51 1.04
N LEU A 46 -10.47 2.68 0.95
CA LEU A 46 -11.86 3.13 1.05
C LEU A 46 -12.15 3.75 2.42
N GLU A 47 -11.57 3.20 3.49
CA GLU A 47 -11.64 3.76 4.85
C GLU A 47 -10.73 4.98 5.06
N HIS A 48 -9.66 5.11 4.26
CA HIS A 48 -8.62 6.13 4.40
C HIS A 48 -8.26 6.76 3.04
N PRO A 49 -9.12 7.63 2.48
CA PRO A 49 -9.03 8.09 1.10
C PRO A 49 -7.79 8.95 0.76
N GLN A 50 -7.00 9.36 1.77
CA GLN A 50 -5.70 9.99 1.54
C GLN A 50 -4.62 9.04 1.00
N TRP A 51 -4.84 7.72 1.11
CA TRP A 51 -3.92 6.71 0.61
C TRP A 51 -4.22 6.34 -0.84
N GLN A 52 -3.18 6.01 -1.58
CA GLN A 52 -3.26 5.57 -2.98
C GLN A 52 -2.62 4.20 -3.14
N ALA A 53 -3.24 3.34 -3.95
CA ALA A 53 -2.64 2.06 -4.33
C ALA A 53 -1.55 2.28 -5.38
N SER A 54 -0.39 1.67 -5.17
CA SER A 54 0.71 1.60 -6.12
C SER A 54 0.85 0.16 -6.62
N VAL A 55 0.94 0.00 -7.95
CA VAL A 55 1.05 -1.31 -8.61
C VAL A 55 2.45 -1.46 -9.18
N GLN A 56 3.06 -2.63 -8.98
CA GLN A 56 4.36 -2.99 -9.55
C GLN A 56 4.21 -3.36 -11.03
N THR A 57 3.93 -2.38 -11.89
CA THR A 57 3.60 -2.58 -13.31
C THR A 57 4.68 -3.36 -14.07
N HIS A 58 5.97 -3.11 -13.81
CA HIS A 58 7.08 -3.86 -14.42
C HIS A 58 6.98 -5.38 -14.20
N LYS A 59 6.49 -5.84 -13.04
CA LYS A 59 6.29 -7.26 -12.76
C LYS A 59 5.14 -7.89 -13.54
N TYR A 60 4.11 -7.10 -13.89
CA TYR A 60 3.04 -7.55 -14.80
C TYR A 60 3.50 -7.60 -16.26
N LEU A 61 4.41 -6.70 -16.63
CA LEU A 61 4.94 -6.59 -17.99
C LEU A 61 6.13 -7.52 -18.24
N ASN A 62 6.59 -8.28 -17.23
CA ASN A 62 7.80 -9.12 -17.28
C ASN A 62 9.05 -8.32 -17.68
N ILE A 63 9.18 -7.10 -17.17
CA ILE A 63 10.33 -6.21 -17.39
C ILE A 63 11.16 -6.17 -16.09
N PRO A 64 12.47 -6.46 -16.14
CA PRO A 64 13.37 -6.42 -14.98
C PRO A 64 13.62 -4.99 -14.47
#